data_AF-A0A7T4R0B2-F1
#
_entry.id   AF-A0A7T4R0B2-F1
#
_cell.length_a   1.000
_cell.length_b   1.000
_cell.length_c   1.000
_cell.angle_alpha   90.00
_cell.angle_beta   90.00
_cell.angle_gamma   90.00
#
_symmetry.space_group_name_H-M   'P 1'
#
loop_
_entity.id
_entity.type
_entity.pdbx_description
1 polymer ?
#
loop_
_entity_poly.entity_id
_entity_poly.type
_entity_poly.pdbx_seq_one_letter_code
_entity_poly.pdbx_strand_id
1 'polypeptide(L)'
;MKRVFSVAAACLPLMCFSSLVDAASLRIPANSSYTVPVTQTEMNLDELVIGDGATISFAPGVVAWDLRAAKASIGRGVIVDAAGAAGVDGEDGADGKSCSDNSDGQAGQPGSAGGNAIAVSLRLGVIEIGSLAINASGGRGGNGGAGGAGADYSERCEDVDAGSGGDGGAGGVGGEGGNVRVLYHRLSSQLNADNIENSIAITAEPGASGAGGSPGSGGEGGEGRYVQARTLTGSRKWVGGADSGDNGSEGRDGLRGKAGQAIIAELDAAVTAEESQFIPKPAKQSGGVSSEIKALRLELEALRRRVEALEAR
;
A
#
# COMPACT_ATOMS: atom_id res chain seq x y z
N MET A 1 0.00 56.37 -25.53
CA MET A 1 -0.36 56.32 -24.09
C MET A 1 -0.63 54.88 -23.72
N LYS A 2 -0.14 54.45 -22.53
CA LYS A 2 -0.36 53.16 -21.84
C LYS A 2 0.48 51.98 -22.35
N ARG A 3 1.13 51.16 -21.52
CA ARG A 3 1.64 51.24 -20.13
C ARG A 3 2.58 50.04 -20.05
N VAL A 4 3.86 50.26 -19.73
CA VAL A 4 4.86 49.20 -19.53
C VAL A 4 4.66 48.66 -18.11
N PHE A 5 4.35 47.38 -17.97
CA PHE A 5 4.36 46.69 -16.67
C PHE A 5 5.70 45.97 -16.52
N SER A 6 6.49 46.47 -15.58
CA SER A 6 7.72 45.86 -15.09
C SER A 6 7.35 44.84 -14.01
N VAL A 7 7.67 43.57 -14.22
CA VAL A 7 7.51 42.50 -13.21
C VAL A 7 8.85 42.35 -12.51
N ALA A 8 8.89 42.75 -11.24
CA ALA A 8 10.04 42.57 -10.37
C ALA A 8 10.12 41.10 -9.93
N ALA A 9 11.19 40.42 -10.33
CA ALA A 9 11.51 39.08 -9.87
C ALA A 9 12.12 39.15 -8.45
N ALA A 10 11.34 38.72 -7.45
CA ALA A 10 11.80 38.54 -6.08
C ALA A 10 12.55 37.20 -5.98
N CYS A 11 13.87 37.28 -5.81
CA CYS A 11 14.77 36.14 -5.60
C CYS A 11 14.71 35.74 -4.11
N LEU A 12 13.98 34.67 -3.79
CA LEU A 12 13.92 34.08 -2.46
C LEU A 12 15.18 33.21 -2.23
N PRO A 13 15.96 33.39 -1.14
CA PRO A 13 17.11 32.56 -0.87
C PRO A 13 16.67 31.16 -0.40
N LEU A 14 16.86 30.18 -1.27
CA LEU A 14 16.78 28.75 -0.96
C LEU A 14 17.92 28.41 0.02
N MET A 15 17.65 28.40 1.32
CA MET A 15 18.57 27.85 2.32
C MET A 15 18.64 26.32 2.15
N CYS A 16 19.58 25.87 1.33
CA CYS A 16 20.03 24.49 1.33
C CYS A 16 20.78 24.23 2.64
N PHE A 17 20.09 23.65 3.62
CA PHE A 17 20.74 23.05 4.78
C PHE A 17 21.48 21.80 4.30
N SER A 18 22.79 21.91 4.14
CA SER A 18 23.68 20.77 4.00
C SER A 18 23.70 20.01 5.33
N SER A 19 22.95 18.92 5.42
CA SER A 19 23.10 17.94 6.48
C SER A 19 24.48 17.30 6.36
N LEU A 20 25.43 17.77 7.17
CA LEU A 20 26.66 17.05 7.47
C LEU A 20 26.26 15.75 8.18
N VAL A 21 26.43 14.63 7.49
CA VAL A 21 26.34 13.29 8.08
C VAL A 21 27.63 13.08 8.86
N ASP A 22 27.66 13.60 10.08
CA ASP A 22 28.62 13.21 11.11
C ASP A 22 28.11 11.92 11.78
N ALA A 23 29.02 11.07 12.26
CA ALA A 23 28.79 9.73 12.83
C ALA A 23 27.31 9.37 13.10
N ALA A 24 26.71 8.67 12.14
CA ALA A 24 25.35 8.10 12.08
C ALA A 24 24.34 8.58 13.15
N SER A 25 24.05 9.88 13.19
CA SER A 25 23.03 10.45 14.09
C SER A 25 21.82 10.95 13.29
N LEU A 26 20.61 10.65 13.76
CA LEU A 26 19.37 11.17 13.19
C LEU A 26 18.64 12.01 14.23
N ARG A 27 18.42 13.28 13.90
CA ARG A 27 17.69 14.22 14.75
C ARG A 27 16.46 14.74 14.03
N ILE A 28 15.29 14.41 14.56
CA ILE A 28 13.99 14.87 14.09
C ILE A 28 13.50 15.94 15.09
N PRO A 29 13.44 17.23 14.69
CA PRO A 29 12.97 18.30 15.58
C PRO A 29 11.54 18.08 16.08
N ALA A 30 11.21 18.74 17.20
CA ALA A 30 9.84 18.74 17.72
C ALA A 30 8.85 19.34 16.72
N ASN A 31 7.64 18.79 16.65
CA ASN A 31 6.54 19.18 15.76
C ASN A 31 6.93 19.19 14.26
N SER A 32 7.89 18.35 13.87
CA SER A 32 8.34 18.24 12.48
C SER A 32 7.99 16.89 11.87
N SER A 33 7.93 16.85 10.54
CA SER A 33 7.72 15.62 9.79
C SER A 33 9.03 15.13 9.18
N TYR A 34 9.33 13.84 9.31
CA TYR A 34 10.43 13.19 8.64
C TYR A 34 9.91 12.08 7.72
N THR A 35 10.20 12.17 6.42
CA THR A 35 9.83 11.13 5.46
C THR A 35 11.02 10.21 5.23
N VAL A 36 10.86 8.93 5.55
CA VAL A 36 11.84 7.88 5.26
C VAL A 36 11.84 7.62 3.75
N PRO A 37 12.94 7.91 3.02
CA PRO A 37 13.04 7.60 1.62
C PRO A 37 13.28 6.09 1.40
N VAL A 38 13.00 5.61 0.19
CA VAL A 38 13.27 4.22 -0.23
C VAL A 38 14.74 3.81 -0.12
N THR A 39 15.66 4.79 -0.02
CA THR A 39 17.10 4.55 0.15
C THR A 39 17.55 4.41 1.61
N GLN A 40 16.65 4.68 2.57
CA GLN A 40 16.95 4.65 4.01
C GLN A 40 15.96 3.75 4.76
N THR A 41 15.56 2.64 4.14
CA THR A 41 14.71 1.63 4.76
C THR A 41 15.46 0.79 5.80
N GLU A 42 16.79 0.77 5.74
CA GLU A 42 17.66 0.18 6.76
C GLU A 42 18.58 1.27 7.31
N MET A 43 18.50 1.52 8.61
CA MET A 43 19.29 2.55 9.27
C MET A 43 19.96 1.99 10.52
N ASN A 44 21.27 2.22 10.63
CA ASN A 44 22.05 1.95 11.82
C ASN A 44 22.60 3.28 12.32
N LEU A 45 22.17 3.68 13.50
CA LEU A 45 22.46 4.96 14.12
C LEU A 45 23.17 4.77 15.45
N ASP A 46 24.14 5.62 15.72
CA ASP A 46 24.71 5.75 17.06
C ASP A 46 23.73 6.50 17.98
N GLU A 47 23.03 7.51 17.44
CA GLU A 47 22.11 8.34 18.19
C GLU A 47 20.86 8.71 17.37
N LEU A 48 19.70 8.50 17.97
CA LEU A 48 18.38 8.86 17.47
C LEU A 48 17.73 9.82 18.46
N VAL A 49 17.40 11.03 18.01
CA VAL A 49 16.69 12.03 18.81
C VAL A 49 15.43 12.44 18.08
N ILE A 50 14.26 12.14 18.66
CA ILE A 50 12.96 12.51 18.12
C ILE A 50 12.30 13.48 19.11
N GLY A 51 12.06 14.72 18.67
CA GLY A 51 11.39 15.72 19.50
C GLY A 51 9.90 15.47 19.69
N ASP A 52 9.32 16.16 20.68
CA ASP A 52 7.87 16.11 20.98
C ASP A 52 7.02 16.40 19.73
N GLY A 53 5.95 15.62 19.53
CA GLY A 53 4.99 15.80 18.44
C GLY A 53 5.52 15.53 17.03
N ALA A 54 6.70 14.91 16.90
CA ALA A 54 7.25 14.59 15.59
C ALA A 54 6.47 13.47 14.90
N THR A 55 6.34 13.56 13.57
CA THR A 55 5.68 12.54 12.74
C THR A 55 6.68 11.94 11.76
N ILE A 56 6.77 10.63 11.72
CA ILE A 56 7.57 9.88 10.76
C ILE A 56 6.62 9.27 9.73
N SER A 57 6.83 9.57 8.46
CA SER A 57 6.07 9.02 7.33
C SER A 57 7.03 8.35 6.34
N PHE A 58 6.49 7.68 5.32
CA PHE A 58 7.30 6.91 4.38
C PHE A 58 7.04 7.36 2.94
N ALA A 59 8.11 7.38 2.14
CA ALA A 59 7.99 7.65 0.72
C ALA A 59 7.25 6.52 0.00
N PRO A 60 6.58 6.80 -1.14
CA PRO A 60 5.98 5.76 -1.96
C PRO A 60 7.00 4.67 -2.32
N GLY A 61 6.60 3.40 -2.20
CA GLY A 61 7.44 2.23 -2.49
C GLY A 61 8.20 1.66 -1.30
N VAL A 62 8.17 2.29 -0.13
CA VAL A 62 8.67 1.67 1.11
C VAL A 62 7.68 0.60 1.58
N VAL A 63 8.16 -0.62 1.81
CA VAL A 63 7.36 -1.75 2.30
C VAL A 63 7.80 -2.22 3.70
N ALA A 64 9.02 -1.88 4.10
CA ALA A 64 9.57 -2.22 5.40
C ALA A 64 10.60 -1.17 5.85
N TRP A 65 10.72 -1.02 7.16
CA TRP A 65 11.68 -0.13 7.80
C TRP A 65 12.37 -0.83 8.98
N ASP A 66 13.69 -1.01 8.92
CA ASP A 66 14.54 -1.50 10.02
C ASP A 66 15.41 -0.34 10.52
N LEU A 67 15.16 0.07 11.76
CA LEU A 67 15.92 1.12 12.43
C LEU A 67 16.61 0.53 13.64
N ARG A 68 17.93 0.67 13.69
CA ARG A 68 18.74 0.36 14.86
C ARG A 68 19.37 1.63 15.37
N ALA A 69 19.13 1.95 16.63
CA ALA A 69 19.74 3.09 17.29
C ALA A 69 20.41 2.62 18.57
N ALA A 70 21.72 2.83 18.68
CA ALA A 70 22.46 2.51 19.90
C ALA A 70 21.98 3.39 21.07
N LYS A 71 21.61 4.65 20.80
CA LYS A 71 20.99 5.57 21.76
C LYS A 71 19.72 6.17 21.16
N ALA A 72 18.62 6.14 21.90
CA ALA A 72 17.34 6.68 21.47
C ALA A 72 16.74 7.58 22.56
N SER A 73 16.48 8.83 22.18
CA SER A 73 15.72 9.82 22.93
C SER A 73 14.43 10.12 22.17
N ILE A 74 13.30 9.69 22.71
CA ILE A 74 11.98 9.86 22.08
C ILE A 74 11.13 10.79 22.94
N GLY A 75 10.66 11.88 22.35
CA GLY A 75 9.77 12.84 22.99
C GLY A 75 8.36 12.30 23.24
N ARG A 76 7.44 13.21 23.57
CA ARG A 76 6.01 12.90 23.77
C ARG A 76 5.22 13.13 22.50
N GLY A 77 4.22 12.26 22.25
CA GLY A 77 3.28 12.38 21.14
C GLY A 77 3.93 12.12 19.78
N VAL A 78 4.98 11.29 19.74
CA VAL A 78 5.64 10.90 18.49
C VAL A 78 4.76 9.91 17.75
N ILE A 79 4.61 10.11 16.44
CA ILE A 79 3.80 9.24 15.57
C ILE A 79 4.69 8.66 14.48
N VAL A 80 4.64 7.35 14.29
CA VAL A 80 5.14 6.65 13.10
C VAL A 80 3.93 6.22 12.29
N ASP A 81 3.68 6.92 11.18
CA ASP A 81 2.59 6.63 10.26
C ASP A 81 3.06 5.66 9.18
N ALA A 82 2.90 4.38 9.46
CA ALA A 82 3.19 3.23 8.61
C ALA A 82 1.91 2.65 7.99
N ALA A 83 0.81 3.40 7.98
CA ALA A 83 -0.48 2.90 7.53
C ALA A 83 -0.53 2.70 6.01
N GLY A 84 -1.32 1.71 5.59
CA GLY A 84 -1.62 1.49 4.19
C GLY A 84 -2.54 2.57 3.63
N ALA A 85 -2.29 2.98 2.38
CA ALA A 85 -3.15 3.95 1.69
C ALA A 85 -4.56 3.36 1.44
N ALA A 86 -5.59 4.19 1.49
CA ALA A 86 -6.93 3.76 1.10
C ALA A 86 -7.00 3.43 -0.41
N GLY A 87 -7.79 2.43 -0.75
CA GLY A 87 -8.20 2.15 -2.12
C GLY A 87 -9.12 3.25 -2.64
N VAL A 88 -9.19 3.33 -3.96
CA VAL A 88 -10.04 4.25 -4.72
C VAL A 88 -11.35 3.55 -5.03
N ASP A 89 -12.47 4.25 -4.84
CA ASP A 89 -13.79 3.75 -5.21
C ASP A 89 -13.90 3.60 -6.73
N GLY A 90 -14.65 2.59 -7.17
CA GLY A 90 -14.98 2.38 -8.57
C GLY A 90 -15.95 3.43 -9.07
N GLU A 91 -15.81 3.80 -10.34
CA GLU A 91 -16.75 4.69 -11.02
C GLU A 91 -18.07 3.99 -11.31
N ASP A 92 -19.17 4.72 -11.19
CA ASP A 92 -20.50 4.22 -11.55
C ASP A 92 -20.60 4.00 -13.07
N GLY A 93 -21.36 2.97 -13.46
CA GLY A 93 -21.71 2.72 -14.84
C GLY A 93 -22.67 3.78 -15.38
N ALA A 94 -22.52 4.14 -16.65
CA ALA A 94 -23.45 5.04 -17.31
C ALA A 94 -24.78 4.35 -17.64
N ASP A 95 -25.88 5.08 -17.48
CA ASP A 95 -27.19 4.61 -17.91
C ASP A 95 -27.27 4.38 -19.43
N GLY A 96 -28.12 3.44 -19.82
CA GLY A 96 -28.56 3.26 -21.19
C GLY A 96 -29.25 4.53 -21.69
N LYS A 97 -28.95 4.93 -22.94
CA LYS A 97 -29.39 6.24 -23.44
C LYS A 97 -30.73 6.15 -24.17
N SER A 98 -30.88 5.14 -25.01
CA SER A 98 -32.10 4.92 -25.77
C SER A 98 -32.12 3.51 -26.34
N CYS A 99 -33.32 3.04 -26.70
CA CYS A 99 -33.53 1.80 -27.42
C CYS A 99 -32.76 1.66 -28.75
N SER A 100 -32.28 2.77 -29.35
CA SER A 100 -31.53 2.75 -30.63
C SER A 100 -30.02 2.88 -30.46
N ASP A 101 -29.55 3.38 -29.31
CA ASP A 101 -28.13 3.65 -29.03
C ASP A 101 -27.80 3.19 -27.60
N ASN A 102 -27.28 1.96 -27.49
CA ASN A 102 -26.89 1.31 -26.24
C ASN A 102 -28.02 1.36 -25.18
N SER A 103 -29.00 0.48 -25.37
CA SER A 103 -30.14 0.31 -24.46
C SER A 103 -29.68 -0.10 -23.07
N ASP A 104 -28.61 -0.89 -22.97
CA ASP A 104 -28.19 -1.46 -21.70
C ASP A 104 -27.39 -0.45 -20.85
N GLY A 105 -27.64 -0.50 -19.54
CA GLY A 105 -26.83 0.18 -18.55
C GLY A 105 -25.43 -0.43 -18.48
N GLN A 106 -24.43 0.42 -18.30
CA GLN A 106 -23.05 -0.05 -18.17
C GLN A 106 -22.79 -0.58 -16.76
N ALA A 107 -21.91 -1.56 -16.63
CA ALA A 107 -21.48 -2.04 -15.33
C ALA A 107 -20.66 -0.98 -14.58
N GLY A 108 -20.83 -0.95 -13.26
CA GLY A 108 -19.97 -0.18 -12.36
C GLY A 108 -18.55 -0.75 -12.33
N GLN A 109 -17.55 0.12 -12.17
CA GLN A 109 -16.16 -0.28 -12.07
C GLN A 109 -15.87 -0.88 -10.69
N PRO A 110 -14.91 -1.82 -10.58
CA PRO A 110 -14.49 -2.33 -9.30
C PRO A 110 -13.73 -1.27 -8.49
N GLY A 111 -13.88 -1.30 -7.18
CA GLY A 111 -13.04 -0.54 -6.25
C GLY A 111 -11.62 -1.12 -6.18
N SER A 112 -10.62 -0.26 -5.99
CA SER A 112 -9.23 -0.70 -5.88
C SER A 112 -8.96 -1.30 -4.50
N ALA A 113 -7.95 -2.18 -4.44
CA ALA A 113 -7.47 -2.69 -3.16
C ALA A 113 -6.91 -1.56 -2.28
N GLY A 114 -7.07 -1.70 -0.96
CA GLY A 114 -6.35 -0.91 0.02
C GLY A 114 -4.88 -1.31 0.07
N GLY A 115 -4.01 -0.35 0.30
CA GLY A 115 -2.57 -0.57 0.45
C GLY A 115 -2.25 -1.35 1.72
N ASN A 116 -1.23 -2.19 1.66
CA ASN A 116 -0.69 -2.83 2.85
C ASN A 116 0.07 -1.81 3.70
N ALA A 117 0.02 -1.98 5.02
CA ALA A 117 0.85 -1.22 5.92
C ALA A 117 2.33 -1.63 5.82
N ILE A 118 3.19 -0.73 6.30
CA ILE A 118 4.64 -0.90 6.29
C ILE A 118 5.06 -1.72 7.51
N ALA A 119 5.94 -2.71 7.29
CA ALA A 119 6.54 -3.45 8.40
C ALA A 119 7.59 -2.59 9.11
N VAL A 120 7.52 -2.50 10.44
CA VAL A 120 8.40 -1.63 11.24
C VAL A 120 9.18 -2.46 12.25
N SER A 121 10.51 -2.42 12.17
CA SER A 121 11.43 -3.11 13.06
C SER A 121 12.33 -2.07 13.72
N LEU A 122 12.08 -1.77 15.00
CA LEU A 122 12.87 -0.84 15.78
C LEU A 122 13.73 -1.61 16.77
N ARG A 123 15.03 -1.36 16.80
CA ARG A 123 15.96 -1.83 17.81
C ARG A 123 16.61 -0.64 18.51
N LEU A 124 16.22 -0.37 19.75
CA LEU A 124 16.50 0.91 20.41
C LEU A 124 17.25 0.72 21.74
N GLY A 125 18.36 1.44 21.92
CA GLY A 125 18.93 1.67 23.25
C GLY A 125 18.30 2.89 23.89
N VAL A 126 17.25 2.70 24.67
CA VAL A 126 16.39 3.80 25.16
C VAL A 126 17.07 4.53 26.32
N ILE A 127 17.28 5.84 26.13
CA ILE A 127 17.74 6.79 27.16
C ILE A 127 16.54 7.46 27.82
N GLU A 128 15.58 7.88 27.01
CA GLU A 128 14.31 8.49 27.43
C GLU A 128 13.22 8.19 26.40
N ILE A 129 11.99 8.03 26.88
CA ILE A 129 10.79 7.87 26.05
C ILE A 129 9.62 8.62 26.69
N GLY A 130 8.98 9.48 25.93
CA GLY A 130 7.77 10.18 26.31
C GLY A 130 6.53 9.39 25.92
N SER A 131 6.20 9.38 24.62
CA SER A 131 5.19 8.48 24.06
C SER A 131 5.36 8.32 22.55
N LEU A 132 5.22 7.08 22.10
CA LEU A 132 5.40 6.64 20.71
C LEU A 132 4.15 5.89 20.25
N ALA A 133 3.48 6.40 19.22
CA ALA A 133 2.39 5.72 18.54
C ALA A 133 2.89 5.22 17.17
N ILE A 134 2.76 3.93 16.91
CA ILE A 134 3.04 3.33 15.61
C ILE A 134 1.72 2.87 15.01
N ASN A 135 1.29 3.53 13.94
CA ASN A 135 0.13 3.12 13.16
C ASN A 135 0.59 2.35 11.92
N ALA A 136 0.47 1.03 11.96
CA ALA A 136 0.72 0.12 10.85
C ALA A 136 -0.58 -0.59 10.44
N SER A 137 -1.70 0.15 10.40
CA SER A 137 -2.99 -0.41 9.98
C SER A 137 -3.08 -0.51 8.46
N GLY A 138 -3.67 -1.60 7.96
CA GLY A 138 -3.91 -1.77 6.53
C GLY A 138 -4.92 -0.74 6.00
N GLY A 139 -4.75 -0.34 4.74
CA GLY A 139 -5.65 0.61 4.08
C GLY A 139 -7.03 0.00 3.80
N ARG A 140 -8.09 0.80 3.87
CA ARG A 140 -9.44 0.37 3.47
C ARG A 140 -9.49 0.09 1.96
N GLY A 141 -10.16 -0.97 1.53
CA GLY A 141 -10.49 -1.20 0.10
C GLY A 141 -11.56 -0.23 -0.41
N GLY A 142 -11.44 0.22 -1.65
CA GLY A 142 -12.41 1.10 -2.28
C GLY A 142 -13.74 0.39 -2.55
N ASN A 143 -14.86 1.09 -2.50
CA ASN A 143 -16.17 0.52 -2.83
C ASN A 143 -16.28 0.30 -4.35
N GLY A 144 -17.09 -0.67 -4.78
CA GLY A 144 -17.44 -0.81 -6.20
C GLY A 144 -18.45 0.25 -6.63
N GLY A 145 -18.36 0.70 -7.87
CA GLY A 145 -19.33 1.63 -8.47
C GLY A 145 -20.68 0.97 -8.71
N ALA A 146 -21.76 1.74 -8.70
CA ALA A 146 -23.09 1.25 -9.06
C ALA A 146 -23.17 0.91 -10.55
N GLY A 147 -24.00 -0.07 -10.91
CA GLY A 147 -24.38 -0.32 -12.29
C GLY A 147 -25.37 0.74 -12.80
N GLY A 148 -25.24 1.13 -14.06
CA GLY A 148 -26.16 2.06 -14.73
C GLY A 148 -27.51 1.42 -15.02
N ALA A 149 -28.58 2.21 -15.07
CA ALA A 149 -29.90 1.72 -15.44
C ALA A 149 -29.98 1.40 -16.95
N GLY A 150 -30.77 0.39 -17.31
CA GLY A 150 -31.16 0.14 -18.69
C GLY A 150 -32.18 1.17 -19.18
N ALA A 151 -32.18 1.45 -20.47
CA ALA A 151 -33.12 2.35 -21.11
C ALA A 151 -34.50 1.70 -21.26
N ASP A 152 -35.54 2.46 -20.95
CA ASP A 152 -36.92 2.03 -21.17
C ASP A 152 -37.22 1.80 -22.66
N TYR A 153 -38.21 0.95 -22.90
CA TYR A 153 -38.80 0.78 -24.22
C TYR A 153 -39.31 2.11 -24.77
N SER A 154 -39.15 2.31 -26.09
CA SER A 154 -39.75 3.43 -26.79
C SER A 154 -40.33 2.98 -28.11
N GLU A 155 -41.53 3.47 -28.41
CA GLU A 155 -42.23 3.22 -29.66
C GLU A 155 -41.46 3.67 -30.91
N ARG A 156 -40.39 4.45 -30.75
CA ARG A 156 -39.48 4.85 -31.83
C ARG A 156 -38.56 3.71 -32.29
N CYS A 157 -38.37 2.70 -31.44
CA CYS A 157 -37.64 1.48 -31.74
C CYS A 157 -38.65 0.33 -31.75
N GLU A 158 -39.37 0.19 -32.86
CA GLU A 158 -40.24 -0.97 -33.07
C GLU A 158 -39.37 -2.25 -33.04
N ASP A 159 -39.83 -3.28 -32.31
CA ASP A 159 -39.19 -4.60 -32.17
C ASP A 159 -37.86 -4.66 -31.37
N VAL A 160 -37.59 -3.69 -30.48
CA VAL A 160 -36.44 -3.75 -29.55
C VAL A 160 -36.93 -3.77 -28.10
N ASP A 161 -36.46 -4.73 -27.32
CA ASP A 161 -36.76 -4.84 -25.89
C ASP A 161 -36.12 -3.70 -25.08
N ALA A 162 -36.62 -3.47 -23.87
CA ALA A 162 -35.99 -2.51 -22.96
C ALA A 162 -34.58 -3.00 -22.56
N GLY A 163 -33.69 -2.05 -22.29
CA GLY A 163 -32.31 -2.36 -21.98
C GLY A 163 -32.15 -2.99 -20.60
N SER A 164 -31.18 -3.87 -20.46
CA SER A 164 -30.85 -4.46 -19.15
C SER A 164 -30.06 -3.47 -18.28
N GLY A 165 -30.21 -3.58 -16.97
CA GLY A 165 -29.40 -2.84 -16.01
C GLY A 165 -27.97 -3.37 -15.96
N GLY A 166 -27.01 -2.47 -15.72
CA GLY A 166 -25.61 -2.83 -15.54
C GLY A 166 -25.35 -3.49 -14.19
N ASP A 167 -24.37 -4.38 -14.14
CA ASP A 167 -23.93 -4.99 -12.88
C ASP A 167 -23.23 -3.96 -11.97
N GLY A 168 -23.36 -4.12 -10.65
CA GLY A 168 -22.57 -3.37 -9.67
C GLY A 168 -21.11 -3.83 -9.67
N GLY A 169 -20.19 -2.88 -9.52
CA GLY A 169 -18.76 -3.15 -9.40
C GLY A 169 -18.41 -3.90 -8.12
N ALA A 170 -17.37 -4.74 -8.14
CA ALA A 170 -16.91 -5.40 -6.93
C ALA A 170 -16.20 -4.42 -5.98
N GLY A 171 -16.34 -4.63 -4.68
CA GLY A 171 -15.57 -3.93 -3.65
C GLY A 171 -14.12 -4.39 -3.60
N GLY A 172 -13.22 -3.44 -3.33
CA GLY A 172 -11.79 -3.67 -3.19
C GLY A 172 -11.46 -4.42 -1.90
N VAL A 173 -10.41 -5.24 -1.96
CA VAL A 173 -9.87 -5.94 -0.79
C VAL A 173 -9.20 -4.94 0.16
N GLY A 174 -9.42 -5.07 1.47
CA GLY A 174 -8.72 -4.29 2.49
C GLY A 174 -7.25 -4.72 2.62
N GLY A 175 -6.36 -3.76 2.82
CA GLY A 175 -4.92 -3.99 2.97
C GLY A 175 -4.56 -4.75 4.23
N GLU A 176 -3.44 -5.45 4.20
CA GLU A 176 -2.91 -6.15 5.38
C GLU A 176 -2.28 -5.17 6.38
N GLY A 177 -2.49 -5.43 7.67
CA GLY A 177 -1.80 -4.75 8.76
C GLY A 177 -0.32 -5.13 8.82
N GLY A 178 0.52 -4.20 9.25
CA GLY A 178 1.96 -4.33 9.22
C GLY A 178 2.48 -5.09 10.43
N ASN A 179 3.59 -5.82 10.24
CA ASN A 179 4.29 -6.44 11.35
C ASN A 179 5.19 -5.40 12.02
N VAL A 180 4.91 -5.10 13.28
CA VAL A 180 5.64 -4.14 14.09
C VAL A 180 6.38 -4.86 15.20
N ARG A 181 7.69 -4.63 15.28
CA ARG A 181 8.54 -5.15 16.33
C ARG A 181 9.37 -4.02 16.93
N VAL A 182 9.21 -3.79 18.22
CA VAL A 182 10.02 -2.84 18.99
C VAL A 182 10.82 -3.63 20.01
N LEU A 183 12.11 -3.80 19.71
CA LEU A 183 13.07 -4.39 20.62
C LEU A 183 13.84 -3.26 21.30
N TYR A 184 13.88 -3.25 22.61
CA TYR A 184 14.56 -2.18 23.34
C TYR A 184 15.51 -2.72 24.40
N HIS A 185 16.55 -1.99 24.72
CA HIS A 185 17.32 -2.20 25.95
C HIS A 185 17.46 -0.86 26.66
N ARG A 186 17.51 -0.90 28.00
CA ARG A 186 17.55 0.30 28.81
C ARG A 186 18.98 0.77 29.00
N LEU A 187 19.24 2.03 28.67
CA LEU A 187 20.53 2.68 28.94
C LEU A 187 20.51 3.56 30.19
N SER A 188 19.32 3.93 30.67
CA SER A 188 19.13 4.67 31.92
C SER A 188 18.56 3.75 33.00
N SER A 189 19.22 3.70 34.16
CA SER A 189 18.77 2.95 35.35
C SER A 189 17.48 3.50 35.97
N GLN A 190 17.06 4.71 35.56
CA GLN A 190 15.83 5.35 36.02
C GLN A 190 14.60 4.92 35.20
N LEU A 191 14.79 4.26 34.06
CA LEU A 191 13.69 3.75 33.24
C LEU A 191 13.23 2.38 33.75
N ASN A 192 11.96 2.30 34.15
CA ASN A 192 11.30 1.02 34.35
C ASN A 192 10.83 0.46 32.99
N ALA A 193 10.97 -0.85 32.77
CA ALA A 193 10.48 -1.53 31.57
C ALA A 193 8.98 -1.29 31.37
N ASP A 194 8.17 -1.40 32.44
CA ASP A 194 6.73 -1.13 32.40
C ASP A 194 6.41 0.28 31.89
N ASN A 195 7.26 1.27 32.21
CA ASN A 195 7.04 2.65 31.74
C ASN A 195 7.32 2.78 30.25
N ILE A 196 8.27 2.03 29.70
CA ILE A 196 8.60 2.05 28.27
C ILE A 196 7.47 1.39 27.49
N GLU A 197 7.03 0.20 27.89
CA GLU A 197 5.98 -0.54 27.19
C GLU A 197 4.66 0.23 27.19
N ASN A 198 4.27 0.81 28.33
CA ASN A 198 3.07 1.65 28.41
C ASN A 198 3.18 2.97 27.63
N SER A 199 4.41 3.39 27.27
CA SER A 199 4.63 4.59 26.44
C SER A 199 4.57 4.29 24.94
N ILE A 200 4.51 3.02 24.55
CA ILE A 200 4.49 2.58 23.15
C ILE A 200 3.11 2.01 22.82
N ALA A 201 2.39 2.70 21.95
CA ALA A 201 1.13 2.23 21.39
C ALA A 201 1.35 1.73 19.96
N ILE A 202 0.94 0.50 19.66
CA ILE A 202 1.02 -0.08 18.32
C ILE A 202 -0.38 -0.42 17.83
N THR A 203 -0.73 0.05 16.64
CA THR A 203 -1.96 -0.34 15.93
C THR A 203 -1.57 -1.07 14.65
N ALA A 204 -1.99 -2.32 14.51
CA ALA A 204 -1.70 -3.17 13.35
C ALA A 204 -2.99 -3.82 12.82
N GLU A 205 -4.06 -3.04 12.79
CA GLU A 205 -5.39 -3.51 12.41
C GLU A 205 -5.46 -3.85 10.91
N PRO A 206 -6.29 -4.83 10.52
CA PRO A 206 -6.56 -5.11 9.12
C PRO A 206 -7.33 -3.95 8.47
N GLY A 207 -7.04 -3.70 7.20
CA GLY A 207 -7.85 -2.82 6.37
C GLY A 207 -9.28 -3.35 6.21
N ALA A 208 -10.26 -2.44 6.30
CA ALA A 208 -11.65 -2.77 6.01
C ALA A 208 -11.84 -3.12 4.53
N SER A 209 -12.79 -4.00 4.22
CA SER A 209 -13.21 -4.26 2.85
C SER A 209 -13.93 -3.06 2.24
N GLY A 210 -13.86 -2.95 0.92
CA GLY A 210 -14.80 -2.13 0.15
C GLY A 210 -16.14 -2.84 0.01
N ALA A 211 -17.23 -2.07 0.00
CA ALA A 211 -18.56 -2.60 -0.30
C ALA A 211 -18.70 -2.86 -1.79
N GLY A 212 -19.50 -3.86 -2.17
CA GLY A 212 -19.95 -4.05 -3.55
C GLY A 212 -20.86 -2.90 -4.00
N GLY A 213 -20.84 -2.61 -5.30
CA GLY A 213 -21.72 -1.64 -5.93
C GLY A 213 -23.14 -2.18 -6.07
N SER A 214 -24.12 -1.27 -6.04
CA SER A 214 -25.52 -1.64 -6.26
C SER A 214 -25.76 -2.01 -7.74
N PRO A 215 -26.68 -2.93 -8.03
CA PRO A 215 -27.06 -3.23 -9.41
C PRO A 215 -27.84 -2.08 -10.05
N GLY A 216 -27.72 -1.93 -11.37
CA GLY A 216 -28.59 -1.09 -12.17
C GLY A 216 -29.95 -1.74 -12.40
N SER A 217 -31.01 -0.94 -12.46
CA SER A 217 -32.35 -1.42 -12.82
C SER A 217 -32.45 -1.69 -14.31
N GLY A 218 -33.17 -2.75 -14.71
CA GLY A 218 -33.59 -2.93 -16.09
C GLY A 218 -34.63 -1.88 -16.50
N GLY A 219 -34.67 -1.55 -17.79
CA GLY A 219 -35.64 -0.61 -18.36
C GLY A 219 -37.04 -1.22 -18.42
N GLU A 220 -38.05 -0.37 -18.36
CA GLU A 220 -39.45 -0.78 -18.44
C GLU A 220 -39.84 -1.20 -19.87
N GLY A 221 -40.50 -2.34 -20.00
CA GLY A 221 -41.03 -2.85 -21.28
C GLY A 221 -42.23 -2.06 -21.81
N GLY A 222 -42.70 -2.41 -23.01
CA GLY A 222 -43.83 -1.77 -23.68
C GLY A 222 -45.06 -2.66 -23.81
N GLU A 223 -46.26 -2.13 -23.62
CA GLU A 223 -47.51 -2.85 -23.90
C GLU A 223 -47.74 -3.05 -25.41
N GLY A 224 -48.25 -4.21 -25.80
CA GLY A 224 -48.63 -4.48 -27.19
C GLY A 224 -49.84 -3.66 -27.64
N ARG A 225 -49.88 -3.29 -28.93
CA ARG A 225 -50.93 -2.40 -29.47
C ARG A 225 -51.37 -2.74 -30.88
N TYR A 226 -52.55 -2.26 -31.24
CA TYR A 226 -53.06 -2.35 -32.61
C TYR A 226 -52.67 -1.11 -33.43
N VAL A 227 -51.89 -1.31 -34.49
CA VAL A 227 -51.55 -0.27 -35.47
C VAL A 227 -52.42 -0.40 -36.72
N GLN A 228 -52.74 0.72 -37.38
CA GLN A 228 -53.43 0.69 -38.67
C GLN A 228 -52.47 0.23 -39.76
N ALA A 229 -52.77 -0.89 -40.40
CA ALA A 229 -52.03 -1.33 -41.57
C ALA A 229 -52.34 -0.39 -42.73
N ARG A 230 -51.31 0.05 -43.48
CA ARG A 230 -51.47 0.82 -44.72
C ARG A 230 -51.99 -0.08 -45.85
N THR A 231 -53.19 -0.62 -45.68
CA THR A 231 -53.95 -1.39 -46.67
C THR A 231 -55.12 -0.54 -47.15
N LEU A 232 -55.54 -0.73 -48.41
CA LEU A 232 -56.70 -0.03 -49.00
C LEU A 232 -58.02 -0.25 -48.22
N THR A 233 -58.06 -1.22 -47.32
CA THR A 233 -59.23 -1.61 -46.51
C THR A 233 -59.15 -1.17 -45.05
N GLY A 234 -58.08 -0.51 -44.60
CA GLY A 234 -57.95 0.04 -43.23
C GLY A 234 -57.84 -1.02 -42.13
N SER A 235 -57.32 -2.21 -42.42
CA SER A 235 -57.19 -3.29 -41.44
C SER A 235 -56.24 -2.94 -40.29
N ARG A 236 -56.55 -3.38 -39.07
CA ARG A 236 -55.67 -3.24 -37.89
C ARG A 236 -54.75 -4.45 -37.78
N LYS A 237 -53.47 -4.23 -37.51
CA LYS A 237 -52.47 -5.27 -37.22
C LYS A 237 -52.07 -5.17 -35.75
N TRP A 238 -52.04 -6.29 -35.04
CA TRP A 238 -51.44 -6.35 -33.71
C TRP A 238 -49.91 -6.32 -33.82
N VAL A 239 -49.27 -5.49 -33.01
CA VAL A 239 -47.82 -5.46 -32.81
C VAL A 239 -47.56 -5.87 -31.37
N GLY A 240 -46.66 -6.84 -31.18
CA GLY A 240 -46.27 -7.30 -29.85
C GLY A 240 -45.71 -6.15 -29.01
N GLY A 241 -45.90 -6.23 -27.70
CA GLY A 241 -45.17 -5.37 -26.77
C GLY A 241 -43.69 -5.72 -26.74
N ALA A 242 -42.94 -4.98 -25.93
CA ALA A 242 -41.53 -5.22 -25.69
C ALA A 242 -41.35 -5.69 -24.24
N ASP A 243 -40.47 -6.66 -24.00
CA ASP A 243 -40.21 -7.13 -22.65
C ASP A 243 -39.40 -6.10 -21.86
N SER A 244 -39.52 -6.15 -20.52
CA SER A 244 -38.68 -5.32 -19.65
C SER A 244 -37.26 -5.87 -19.61
N GLY A 245 -36.29 -4.99 -19.42
CA GLY A 245 -34.91 -5.39 -19.23
C GLY A 245 -34.70 -6.09 -17.90
N ASP A 246 -33.73 -6.98 -17.85
CA ASP A 246 -33.32 -7.61 -16.60
C ASP A 246 -32.57 -6.59 -15.72
N ASN A 247 -32.72 -6.70 -14.40
CA ASN A 247 -31.87 -5.96 -13.47
C ASN A 247 -30.44 -6.51 -13.52
N GLY A 248 -29.46 -5.63 -13.30
CA GLY A 248 -28.09 -6.04 -13.08
C GLY A 248 -27.91 -6.86 -11.80
N SER A 249 -26.73 -7.45 -11.67
CA SER A 249 -26.32 -8.19 -10.48
C SER A 249 -25.64 -7.29 -9.46
N GLU A 250 -25.81 -7.59 -8.18
CA GLU A 250 -25.13 -6.87 -7.10
C GLU A 250 -23.61 -7.14 -7.14
N GLY A 251 -22.83 -6.08 -6.90
CA GLY A 251 -21.39 -6.18 -6.75
C GLY A 251 -21.02 -6.98 -5.50
N ARG A 252 -19.97 -7.78 -5.58
CA ARG A 252 -19.48 -8.53 -4.41
C ARG A 252 -18.69 -7.63 -3.50
N ASP A 253 -18.90 -7.74 -2.20
CA ASP A 253 -18.04 -7.11 -1.20
C ASP A 253 -16.59 -7.60 -1.33
N GLY A 254 -15.66 -6.70 -1.05
CA GLY A 254 -14.26 -7.04 -0.91
C GLY A 254 -13.99 -7.89 0.32
N LEU A 255 -12.80 -8.48 0.38
CA LEU A 255 -12.35 -9.20 1.57
C LEU A 255 -11.69 -8.22 2.55
N ARG A 256 -11.89 -8.44 3.85
CA ARG A 256 -11.13 -7.73 4.89
C ARG A 256 -9.66 -8.17 4.84
N GLY A 257 -8.75 -7.25 5.11
CA GLY A 257 -7.34 -7.56 5.26
C GLY A 257 -7.05 -8.46 6.47
N LYS A 258 -5.79 -8.87 6.62
CA LYS A 258 -5.32 -9.59 7.80
C LYS A 258 -4.68 -8.63 8.80
N ALA A 259 -4.87 -8.91 10.08
CA ALA A 259 -4.20 -8.16 11.13
C ALA A 259 -2.68 -8.43 11.09
N GLY A 260 -1.89 -7.41 11.39
CA GLY A 260 -0.45 -7.56 11.59
C GLY A 260 -0.12 -8.07 12.98
N GLN A 261 1.18 -8.25 13.24
CA GLN A 261 1.68 -8.61 14.57
C GLN A 261 2.28 -7.37 15.25
N ALA A 262 2.09 -7.24 16.55
CA ALA A 262 2.72 -6.23 17.38
C ALA A 262 3.53 -6.91 18.48
N ILE A 263 4.84 -6.67 18.51
CA ILE A 263 5.76 -7.21 19.51
C ILE A 263 6.52 -6.05 20.13
N ILE A 264 6.46 -5.96 21.45
CA ILE A 264 7.31 -5.09 22.26
C ILE A 264 8.07 -6.01 23.20
N ALA A 265 9.41 -5.93 23.21
CA ALA A 265 10.21 -6.79 24.07
C ALA A 265 11.52 -6.10 24.50
N GLU A 266 11.90 -6.31 25.75
CA GLU A 266 13.23 -5.97 26.23
C GLU A 266 14.25 -7.01 25.74
N LEU A 267 15.35 -6.54 25.14
CA LEU A 267 16.53 -7.32 24.86
C LEU A 267 17.35 -7.43 26.14
N ASP A 268 17.45 -8.64 26.69
CA ASP A 268 18.39 -8.91 27.77
C ASP A 268 19.80 -8.49 27.35
N ALA A 269 20.47 -7.69 28.19
CA ALA A 269 21.79 -7.12 27.93
C ALA A 269 22.87 -8.18 27.59
N ALA A 270 22.64 -9.45 27.98
CA ALA A 270 23.48 -10.59 27.63
C ALA A 270 23.44 -10.93 26.12
N VAL A 271 22.32 -10.72 25.44
CA VAL A 271 22.18 -10.98 24.00
C VAL A 271 22.92 -9.91 23.18
N THR A 272 22.93 -8.66 23.65
CA THR A 272 23.69 -7.56 23.01
C THR A 272 25.22 -7.65 23.19
N ALA A 273 25.69 -8.26 24.29
CA ALA A 273 27.13 -8.50 24.51
C ALA A 273 27.68 -9.61 23.59
N GLU A 274 26.86 -10.59 23.22
CA GLU A 274 27.28 -11.63 22.27
C GLU A 274 27.09 -11.21 20.79
N GLU A 275 26.11 -10.35 20.46
CA GLU A 275 25.98 -9.82 19.08
C GLU A 275 27.06 -8.77 18.74
N SER A 276 27.61 -8.04 19.72
CA SER A 276 28.78 -7.16 19.52
C SER A 276 30.11 -7.91 19.44
N GLN A 277 30.15 -9.20 19.80
CA GLN A 277 31.23 -10.13 19.44
C GLN A 277 31.05 -10.78 18.06
N PHE A 278 29.97 -10.44 17.34
CA PHE A 278 29.78 -10.73 15.92
C PHE A 278 30.25 -9.57 15.03
N ILE A 279 31.27 -8.82 15.45
CA ILE A 279 32.32 -8.48 14.49
C ILE A 279 32.97 -9.84 14.18
N PRO A 280 33.01 -10.32 12.92
CA PRO A 280 33.81 -11.48 12.63
C PRO A 280 35.27 -11.13 12.98
N LYS A 281 35.73 -11.55 14.16
CA LYS A 281 37.11 -11.99 14.29
C LYS A 281 37.32 -12.92 13.10
N PRO A 282 38.35 -12.72 12.26
CA PRO A 282 38.60 -13.60 11.13
C PRO A 282 38.54 -15.02 11.66
N ALA A 283 37.54 -15.77 11.19
CA ALA A 283 37.27 -17.09 11.68
C ALA A 283 38.57 -17.87 11.58
N LYS A 284 39.01 -18.45 12.70
CA LYS A 284 39.90 -19.62 12.63
C LYS A 284 39.18 -20.59 11.71
N GLN A 285 39.65 -20.66 10.48
CA GLN A 285 39.17 -21.60 9.47
C GLN A 285 39.21 -22.98 10.11
N SER A 286 38.05 -23.52 10.41
CA SER A 286 37.87 -24.97 10.52
C SER A 286 38.37 -25.55 9.20
N GLY A 287 39.48 -26.28 9.28
CA GLY A 287 40.35 -26.66 8.17
C GLY A 287 39.78 -27.69 7.18
N GLY A 288 38.54 -27.50 6.71
CA GLY A 288 37.94 -28.32 5.64
C GLY A 288 37.99 -27.63 4.26
N VAL A 289 37.69 -26.33 4.21
CA VAL A 289 37.56 -25.61 2.92
C VAL A 289 38.93 -25.31 2.29
N SER A 290 39.98 -25.08 3.11
CA SER A 290 41.33 -24.84 2.58
C SER A 290 41.99 -26.11 2.03
N SER A 291 41.62 -27.31 2.50
CA SER A 291 42.17 -28.57 1.95
C SER A 291 41.55 -28.91 0.60
N GLU A 292 40.25 -28.67 0.42
CA GLU A 292 39.59 -28.85 -0.89
C GLU A 292 40.10 -27.86 -1.92
N ILE A 293 40.26 -26.57 -1.57
CA ILE A 293 40.82 -25.57 -2.49
C ILE A 293 42.28 -25.88 -2.85
N LYS A 294 43.08 -26.42 -1.92
CA LYS A 294 44.46 -26.86 -2.21
C LYS A 294 44.47 -28.11 -3.10
N ALA A 295 43.60 -29.08 -2.86
CA ALA A 295 43.50 -30.29 -3.66
C ALA A 295 43.06 -29.96 -5.11
N LEU A 296 42.05 -29.11 -5.28
CA LEU A 296 41.58 -28.64 -6.58
C LEU A 296 42.65 -27.86 -7.36
N ARG A 297 43.46 -27.05 -6.68
CA ARG A 297 44.58 -26.34 -7.33
C ARG A 297 45.68 -27.30 -7.81
N LEU A 298 46.01 -28.32 -7.01
CA LEU A 298 46.98 -29.35 -7.38
C LEU A 298 46.50 -30.20 -8.55
N GLU A 299 45.21 -30.49 -8.60
CA GLU A 299 44.59 -31.23 -9.71
C GLU A 299 44.57 -30.41 -11.00
N LEU A 300 44.27 -29.10 -10.92
CA LEU A 300 44.35 -28.18 -12.05
C LEU A 300 45.78 -28.06 -12.60
N GLU A 301 46.80 -27.99 -11.74
CA GLU A 301 48.20 -27.94 -12.20
C GLU A 301 48.65 -29.24 -12.86
N ALA A 302 48.20 -30.39 -12.35
CA ALA A 302 48.49 -31.70 -12.95
C ALA A 302 47.83 -31.88 -14.33
N LEU A 303 46.59 -31.41 -14.48
CA LEU A 303 45.90 -31.37 -15.77
C LEU A 303 46.59 -30.44 -16.76
N ARG A 304 47.00 -29.25 -16.31
CA ARG A 304 47.68 -28.28 -17.16
C ARG A 304 49.01 -28.81 -17.70
N ARG A 305 49.81 -29.50 -16.87
CA ARG A 305 51.04 -30.17 -17.31
C ARG A 305 50.79 -31.32 -18.30
N ARG A 306 49.68 -32.06 -18.17
CA ARG A 306 49.32 -33.10 -19.16
C ARG A 306 48.92 -32.50 -20.50
N VAL A 307 48.21 -31.37 -20.49
CA VAL A 307 47.85 -30.66 -21.73
C VAL A 307 49.10 -30.12 -22.40
N GLU A 308 49.98 -29.44 -21.67
CA GLU A 308 51.26 -28.93 -22.21
C GLU A 308 52.15 -30.06 -22.77
N ALA A 309 52.20 -31.22 -22.13
CA ALA A 309 52.95 -32.38 -22.62
C ALA A 309 52.32 -33.04 -23.86
N LEU A 310 51.02 -32.88 -24.08
CA LEU A 310 50.32 -33.35 -25.28
C LEU A 310 50.41 -32.33 -26.43
N GLU A 311 50.45 -31.04 -26.11
CA GLU A 311 50.64 -29.95 -27.08
C GLU A 311 52.10 -29.80 -27.56
N ALA A 312 53.07 -30.38 -26.84
CA ALA A 312 54.49 -30.40 -27.21
C ALA A 312 54.91 -31.59 -28.10
N ARG A 313 53.95 -32.33 -28.68
CA ARG A 313 54.15 -33.35 -29.72
C ARG A 313 53.58 -32.88 -31.05
#